data_AF-A0A061NMU5-F1
#
_entry.id   AF-A0A061NMU5-F1
#
_cell.length_a   1.000
_cell.length_b   1.000
_cell.length_c   1.000
_cell.angle_alpha   90.00
_cell.angle_beta   90.00
_cell.angle_gamma   90.00
#
_symmetry.space_group_name_H-M   'P 1'
#
loop_
_entity.id
_entity.type
_entity.pdbx_description
1 polymer ?
#
loop_
_entity_poly.entity_id
_entity_poly.type
_entity_poly.pdbx_seq_one_letter_code
_entity_poly.pdbx_strand_id
1 'polypeptide(L)'
;MKKYNMASLSILIALGLVGCGGTDDGTVENEQPPMEESTPTEDEGMAGDETTGGWHESLSFEEFQLDVEYGSEEYEVDYDYNNGNPEAEIQDTRGGSNIQVAGDEALDQLASILPELDIDEQTSPDELVQAVVAAFDLDETYDEIDIDVEFFNNEEIEAEEDQNQ
;
A
#
# COMPACT_ATOMS: atom_id res chain seq x y z
N MET A 1 29.96 7.48 13.11
CA MET A 1 31.02 6.63 12.49
C MET A 1 31.29 5.37 13.32
N LYS A 2 30.60 4.26 13.02
CA LYS A 2 31.11 2.90 13.22
C LYS A 2 30.34 1.95 12.31
N LYS A 3 31.12 1.18 11.57
CA LYS A 3 30.74 0.41 10.39
C LYS A 3 30.33 -0.98 10.85
N TYR A 4 29.12 -1.42 10.50
CA TYR A 4 28.70 -2.79 10.71
C TYR A 4 29.06 -3.62 9.47
N ASN A 5 29.93 -4.60 9.67
CA ASN A 5 30.39 -5.51 8.64
C ASN A 5 29.31 -6.57 8.39
N MET A 6 28.55 -6.43 7.30
CA MET A 6 27.57 -7.42 6.86
C MET A 6 28.31 -8.52 6.09
N ALA A 7 28.41 -9.71 6.70
CA ALA A 7 28.99 -10.89 6.08
C ALA A 7 27.97 -11.53 5.13
N SER A 8 28.31 -11.51 3.84
CA SER A 8 27.59 -12.17 2.75
C SER A 8 27.60 -13.69 2.94
N LEU A 9 26.42 -14.31 2.94
CA LEU A 9 26.25 -15.76 2.93
C LEU A 9 25.46 -16.15 1.67
N SER A 10 26.19 -16.36 0.57
CA SER A 10 25.64 -16.95 -0.65
C SER A 10 25.26 -18.40 -0.40
N ILE A 11 23.97 -18.72 -0.54
CA ILE A 11 23.48 -20.10 -0.61
C ILE A 11 22.92 -20.35 -2.01
N LEU A 12 23.62 -21.20 -2.75
CA LEU A 12 23.18 -21.76 -4.02
C LEU A 12 22.46 -23.07 -3.70
N ILE A 13 21.16 -23.15 -4.01
CA ILE A 13 20.43 -24.42 -4.02
C ILE A 13 19.75 -24.58 -5.37
N ALA A 14 20.03 -25.74 -5.98
CA ALA A 14 19.79 -26.06 -7.37
C ALA A 14 18.35 -26.46 -7.70
N LEU A 15 17.98 -26.19 -8.95
CA LEU A 15 16.76 -26.57 -9.66
C LEU A 15 16.54 -28.10 -9.69
N GLY A 16 15.32 -28.52 -9.39
CA GLY A 16 14.79 -29.84 -9.74
C GLY A 16 13.58 -29.68 -10.66
N LEU A 17 13.75 -30.01 -11.95
CA LEU A 17 12.68 -30.19 -12.92
C LEU A 17 12.32 -31.69 -13.00
N VAL A 18 11.06 -32.02 -12.76
CA VAL A 18 10.35 -33.28 -13.09
C VAL A 18 8.86 -32.93 -13.05
N GLY A 19 7.95 -33.31 -13.96
CA GLY A 19 7.99 -34.18 -15.13
C GLY A 19 6.55 -34.32 -15.65
N CYS A 20 6.38 -34.44 -16.98
CA CYS A 20 5.11 -34.48 -17.71
C CYS A 20 4.51 -35.90 -17.81
N GLY A 21 3.18 -36.02 -17.81
CA GLY A 21 2.42 -37.21 -18.21
C GLY A 21 0.96 -37.13 -17.73
N GLY A 22 -0.08 -37.46 -18.49
CA GLY A 22 -0.21 -37.99 -19.85
C GLY A 22 -1.70 -38.01 -20.24
N THR A 23 -1.94 -38.06 -21.56
CA THR A 23 -3.24 -38.11 -22.24
C THR A 23 -3.83 -39.52 -22.24
N ASP A 24 -5.13 -39.65 -22.00
CA ASP A 24 -5.91 -40.84 -22.38
C ASP A 24 -7.31 -40.42 -22.87
N ASP A 25 -7.60 -40.80 -24.12
CA ASP A 25 -8.82 -40.62 -24.91
C ASP A 25 -9.53 -41.98 -25.02
N GLY A 26 -10.87 -42.01 -24.92
CA GLY A 26 -11.64 -43.25 -24.95
C GLY A 26 -13.14 -43.02 -25.13
N THR A 27 -13.56 -43.07 -26.39
CA THR A 27 -14.88 -42.81 -26.98
C THR A 27 -15.91 -43.94 -26.83
N VAL A 28 -17.20 -43.61 -26.78
CA VAL A 28 -18.31 -44.44 -27.32
C VAL A 28 -19.45 -43.57 -27.85
N GLU A 29 -19.85 -43.89 -29.08
CA GLU A 29 -20.76 -43.19 -29.99
C GLU A 29 -22.27 -43.37 -29.67
N ASN A 30 -23.08 -42.34 -29.94
CA ASN A 30 -24.38 -42.52 -30.61
C ASN A 30 -24.82 -41.28 -31.40
N GLU A 31 -25.47 -41.51 -32.53
CA GLU A 31 -25.55 -40.65 -33.72
C GLU A 31 -26.71 -39.63 -33.79
N GLN A 32 -26.38 -38.45 -34.35
CA GLN A 32 -27.08 -37.68 -35.41
C GLN A 32 -27.63 -36.26 -35.07
N PRO A 33 -27.43 -35.22 -35.95
CA PRO A 33 -27.49 -33.78 -35.62
C PRO A 33 -28.67 -33.06 -36.37
N PRO A 34 -28.73 -31.71 -36.62
CA PRO A 34 -27.84 -30.59 -36.21
C PRO A 34 -28.56 -29.29 -35.75
N MET A 35 -27.71 -28.33 -35.30
CA MET A 35 -27.93 -26.87 -35.19
C MET A 35 -28.88 -26.39 -34.10
N GLU A 36 -28.30 -25.97 -32.96
CA GLU A 36 -28.44 -24.61 -32.43
C GLU A 36 -27.14 -24.30 -31.65
N GLU A 37 -26.56 -23.15 -31.94
CA GLU A 37 -25.31 -22.64 -31.38
C GLU A 37 -25.48 -22.32 -29.90
N SER A 38 -24.79 -23.07 -29.03
CA SER A 38 -24.68 -22.77 -27.60
C SER A 38 -23.36 -23.33 -27.11
N THR A 39 -22.35 -22.47 -27.06
CA THR A 39 -21.11 -22.71 -26.34
C THR A 39 -21.28 -22.24 -24.90
N PRO A 40 -21.22 -23.11 -23.89
CA PRO A 40 -20.62 -22.77 -22.61
C PRO A 40 -19.22 -23.37 -22.62
N THR A 41 -18.24 -22.56 -23.01
CA THR A 41 -16.84 -22.85 -22.67
C THR A 41 -16.61 -22.21 -21.32
N GLU A 42 -16.33 -23.04 -20.32
CA GLU A 42 -15.69 -22.62 -19.09
C GLU A 42 -14.32 -22.05 -19.45
N ASP A 43 -14.12 -20.76 -19.17
CA ASP A 43 -12.82 -20.12 -19.14
C ASP A 43 -12.56 -19.68 -17.70
N GLU A 44 -11.74 -20.48 -17.02
CA GLU A 44 -11.09 -20.19 -15.76
C GLU A 44 -9.99 -19.15 -16.02
N GLY A 45 -10.36 -17.86 -16.13
CA GLY A 45 -9.41 -16.87 -16.62
C GLY A 45 -9.83 -15.41 -16.53
N MET A 46 -10.32 -14.95 -15.38
CA MET A 46 -10.28 -13.53 -15.03
C MET A 46 -9.87 -13.45 -13.56
N ALA A 47 -8.62 -13.76 -13.19
CA ALA A 47 -7.50 -12.85 -13.33
C ALA A 47 -7.99 -11.41 -13.12
N GLY A 48 -7.93 -10.97 -11.86
CA GLY A 48 -8.32 -9.64 -11.45
C GLY A 48 -7.67 -8.60 -12.35
N ASP A 49 -8.51 -7.89 -13.06
CA ASP A 49 -8.18 -6.63 -13.69
C ASP A 49 -9.39 -5.76 -13.39
N GLU A 50 -9.20 -4.84 -12.45
CA GLU A 50 -9.64 -3.44 -12.51
C GLU A 50 -9.09 -2.75 -11.23
N THR A 51 -7.86 -2.18 -11.36
CA THR A 51 -7.36 -0.95 -10.68
C THR A 51 -6.95 -0.92 -9.19
N THR A 52 -6.02 -1.76 -8.73
CA THR A 52 -5.17 -1.46 -7.55
C THR A 52 -3.68 -1.47 -7.91
N GLY A 53 -3.28 -0.65 -8.87
CA GLY A 53 -1.87 -0.52 -9.24
C GLY A 53 -1.66 0.75 -10.05
N GLY A 54 -1.41 1.86 -9.35
CA GLY A 54 -1.12 3.15 -9.99
C GLY A 54 -1.75 4.38 -9.31
N TRP A 55 -2.51 4.23 -8.21
CA TRP A 55 -3.05 5.40 -7.49
C TRP A 55 -1.92 6.31 -6.97
N HIS A 56 -0.79 5.71 -6.58
CA HIS A 56 0.43 6.42 -6.21
C HIS A 56 1.01 7.30 -7.33
N GLU A 57 0.76 6.98 -8.61
CA GLU A 57 1.20 7.79 -9.75
C GLU A 57 0.39 9.09 -9.89
N SER A 58 -0.75 9.19 -9.18
CA SER A 58 -1.58 10.39 -9.16
C SER A 58 -1.25 11.34 -8.01
N LEU A 59 -0.41 10.92 -7.06
CA LEU A 59 0.04 11.76 -5.96
C LEU A 59 1.04 12.80 -6.46
N SER A 60 1.02 13.98 -5.83
CA SER A 60 2.01 15.02 -6.05
C SER A 60 3.31 14.77 -5.29
N PHE A 61 3.31 13.84 -4.33
CA PHE A 61 4.38 13.58 -3.40
C PHE A 61 4.94 12.16 -3.48
N GLU A 62 6.23 12.04 -3.14
CA GLU A 62 6.98 10.78 -3.15
C GLU A 62 7.12 10.17 -1.75
N GLU A 63 7.07 10.98 -0.69
CA GLU A 63 7.10 10.53 0.70
C GLU A 63 5.99 11.22 1.50
N PHE A 64 5.38 10.48 2.43
CA PHE A 64 4.43 11.01 3.41
C PHE A 64 4.65 10.30 4.74
N GLN A 65 4.92 11.07 5.79
CA GLN A 65 5.03 10.60 7.17
C GLN A 65 4.01 11.33 8.04
N LEU A 66 3.39 10.58 8.94
CA LEU A 66 2.45 11.10 9.93
C LEU A 66 2.73 10.38 11.24
N ASP A 67 2.97 11.15 12.29
CA ASP A 67 3.10 10.68 13.67
C ASP A 67 2.10 11.43 14.56
N VAL A 68 1.21 10.71 15.23
CA VAL A 68 0.19 11.31 16.12
C VAL A 68 0.27 10.67 17.49
N GLU A 69 0.55 11.48 18.51
CA GLU A 69 0.62 11.03 19.90
C GLU A 69 -0.69 11.29 20.66
N TYR A 70 -1.17 10.27 21.37
CA TYR A 70 -2.29 10.31 22.32
C TYR A 70 -1.81 9.78 23.69
N GLY A 71 -0.88 10.52 24.29
CA GLY A 71 -0.31 10.26 25.62
C GLY A 71 0.67 9.10 25.67
N SER A 72 0.18 7.87 25.65
CA SER A 72 1.01 6.66 25.53
C SER A 72 0.59 5.75 24.39
N GLU A 73 -0.37 6.21 23.61
CA GLU A 73 -0.89 5.59 22.40
C GLU A 73 -0.43 6.45 21.22
N GLU A 74 -0.23 5.84 20.06
CA GLU A 74 0.32 6.47 18.87
C GLU A 74 -0.39 5.95 17.62
N TYR A 75 -0.45 6.79 16.59
CA TYR A 75 -0.87 6.42 15.25
C TYR A 75 0.18 6.94 14.25
N GLU A 76 0.84 6.02 13.57
CA GLU A 76 1.96 6.33 12.66
C GLU A 76 1.63 5.82 11.26
N VAL A 77 1.98 6.60 10.24
CA VAL A 77 1.86 6.22 8.83
C VAL A 77 3.13 6.62 8.10
N ASP A 78 3.73 5.64 7.44
CA ASP A 78 4.85 5.84 6.51
C ASP A 78 4.41 5.45 5.10
N TYR A 79 4.70 6.29 4.13
CA TYR A 79 4.56 5.99 2.71
C TYR A 79 5.78 6.50 1.94
N ASP A 80 6.39 5.65 1.13
CA ASP A 80 7.52 5.97 0.25
C ASP A 80 7.24 5.39 -1.14
N TYR A 81 7.32 6.21 -2.19
CA TYR A 81 7.14 5.80 -3.58
C TYR A 81 8.28 4.90 -4.10
N ASN A 82 9.46 4.97 -3.48
CA ASN A 82 10.66 4.14 -3.68
C ASN A 82 10.95 3.86 -5.16
N ASN A 83 11.11 4.96 -5.90
CA ASN A 83 11.39 4.97 -7.35
C ASN A 83 10.42 4.09 -8.19
N GLY A 84 9.13 4.10 -7.85
CA GLY A 84 8.08 3.36 -8.55
C GLY A 84 7.85 1.95 -8.00
N ASN A 85 8.32 1.68 -6.78
CA ASN A 85 8.06 0.45 -6.04
C ASN A 85 7.55 0.84 -4.65
N PRO A 86 6.33 1.39 -4.55
CA PRO A 86 5.88 2.01 -3.32
C PRO A 86 5.87 1.03 -2.15
N GLU A 87 6.22 1.53 -0.97
CA GLU A 87 6.18 0.84 0.31
C GLU A 87 5.37 1.69 1.29
N ALA A 88 4.68 1.03 2.22
CA ALA A 88 3.94 1.72 3.26
C ALA A 88 3.89 0.89 4.55
N GLU A 89 3.76 1.58 5.67
CA GLU A 89 3.54 1.02 7.00
C GLU A 89 2.50 1.87 7.74
N ILE A 90 1.64 1.21 8.52
CA ILE A 90 0.67 1.84 9.42
C ILE A 90 0.80 1.16 10.78
N GLN A 91 1.07 1.94 11.82
CA GLN A 91 1.09 1.50 13.21
C GLN A 91 -0.03 2.19 14.00
N ASP A 92 -0.82 1.41 14.75
CA ASP A 92 -1.88 1.94 15.60
C ASP A 92 -1.87 1.23 16.96
N THR A 93 -1.48 1.96 18.00
CA THR A 93 -1.48 1.46 19.37
C THR A 93 -2.68 1.93 20.19
N ARG A 94 -3.61 2.67 19.57
CA ARG A 94 -4.80 3.22 20.22
C ARG A 94 -5.80 2.13 20.59
N GLY A 95 -6.60 2.41 21.61
CA GLY A 95 -7.61 1.48 22.14
C GLY A 95 -7.00 0.25 22.83
N GLY A 96 -5.71 0.28 23.18
CA GLY A 96 -4.99 -0.84 23.79
C GLY A 96 -4.74 -2.03 22.86
N SER A 97 -4.85 -1.83 21.55
CA SER A 97 -4.37 -2.78 20.54
C SER A 97 -2.94 -2.41 20.14
N ASN A 98 -2.23 -3.31 19.45
CA ASN A 98 -0.97 -2.96 18.80
C ASN A 98 -1.06 -3.54 17.39
N ILE A 99 -1.51 -2.71 16.45
CA ILE A 99 -1.72 -3.07 15.05
C ILE A 99 -0.53 -2.55 14.27
N GLN A 100 0.02 -3.40 13.41
CA GLN A 100 1.06 -3.01 12.46
C GLN A 100 0.70 -3.66 11.12
N VAL A 101 0.53 -2.83 10.10
CA VAL A 101 0.19 -3.23 8.72
C VAL A 101 1.26 -2.68 7.81
N ALA A 102 1.79 -3.50 6.90
CA ALA A 102 2.87 -3.08 6.01
C ALA A 102 2.72 -3.66 4.60
N GLY A 103 3.41 -3.06 3.63
CA GLY A 103 3.43 -3.49 2.24
C GLY A 103 2.08 -3.29 1.56
N ASP A 104 1.68 -4.27 0.72
CA ASP A 104 0.46 -4.17 -0.09
C ASP A 104 -0.80 -3.88 0.75
N GLU A 105 -0.90 -4.45 1.96
CA GLU A 105 -2.07 -4.22 2.83
C GLU A 105 -2.13 -2.79 3.36
N ALA A 106 -0.99 -2.15 3.62
CA ALA A 106 -0.93 -0.74 4.00
C ALA A 106 -1.25 0.15 2.79
N LEU A 107 -0.67 -0.17 1.62
CA LEU A 107 -0.95 0.55 0.38
C LEU A 107 -2.43 0.51 0.00
N ASP A 108 -3.09 -0.64 0.18
CA ASP A 108 -4.52 -0.79 -0.09
C ASP A 108 -5.38 0.11 0.83
N GLN A 109 -4.97 0.30 2.10
CA GLN A 109 -5.66 1.21 3.02
C GLN A 109 -5.41 2.67 2.66
N LEU A 110 -4.17 3.03 2.31
CA LEU A 110 -3.80 4.39 1.94
C LEU A 110 -4.35 4.82 0.58
N ALA A 111 -4.71 3.87 -0.29
CA ALA A 111 -5.25 4.13 -1.63
C ALA A 111 -6.51 5.01 -1.63
N SER A 112 -7.30 4.97 -0.56
CA SER A 112 -8.48 5.85 -0.40
C SER A 112 -8.20 7.14 0.36
N ILE A 113 -7.08 7.24 1.09
CA ILE A 113 -6.82 8.34 2.03
C ILE A 113 -5.90 9.38 1.41
N LEU A 114 -4.71 8.97 0.96
CA LEU A 114 -3.69 9.89 0.48
C LEU A 114 -4.11 10.71 -0.74
N PRO A 115 -4.87 10.17 -1.73
CA PRO A 115 -5.39 10.99 -2.81
C PRO A 115 -6.42 12.06 -2.39
N GLU A 116 -7.03 11.95 -1.19
CA GLU A 116 -8.01 12.91 -0.70
C GLU A 116 -7.38 14.13 -0.02
N LEU A 117 -6.09 14.09 0.31
CA LEU A 117 -5.40 15.20 0.99
C LEU A 117 -5.40 16.50 0.15
N ASP A 118 -5.33 16.39 -1.18
CA ASP A 118 -5.31 17.53 -2.13
C ASP A 118 -4.31 18.64 -1.72
N ILE A 119 -3.09 18.23 -1.34
CA ILE A 119 -2.00 19.11 -0.91
C ILE A 119 -0.98 19.36 -2.02
N ASP A 120 -0.35 20.53 -1.96
CA ASP A 120 0.76 20.97 -2.83
C ASP A 120 1.84 21.71 -2.02
N GLU A 121 2.94 22.10 -2.67
CA GLU A 121 4.10 22.73 -2.01
C GLU A 121 3.79 24.12 -1.44
N GLN A 122 2.61 24.68 -1.70
CA GLN A 122 2.14 25.97 -1.19
C GLN A 122 1.16 25.82 -0.02
N THR A 123 0.80 24.58 0.34
CA THR A 123 -0.05 24.28 1.50
C THR A 123 0.63 24.79 2.76
N SER A 124 -0.09 25.58 3.56
CA SER A 124 0.45 26.06 4.83
C SER A 124 0.41 24.97 5.91
N PRO A 125 1.26 25.04 6.96
CA PRO A 125 1.24 24.05 8.04
C PRO A 125 -0.14 23.85 8.67
N ASP A 126 -0.86 24.93 8.95
CA ASP A 126 -2.22 24.87 9.52
C ASP A 126 -3.22 24.17 8.57
N GLU A 127 -3.07 24.34 7.26
CA GLU A 127 -3.90 23.68 6.24
C GLU A 127 -3.54 22.20 6.09
N LEU A 128 -2.24 21.86 6.20
CA LEU A 128 -1.74 20.50 6.15
C LEU A 128 -2.29 19.66 7.31
N VAL A 129 -2.20 20.17 8.55
CA VAL A 129 -2.79 19.51 9.73
C VAL A 129 -4.29 19.27 9.54
N GLN A 130 -5.03 20.28 9.08
CA GLN A 130 -6.47 20.15 8.84
C GLN A 130 -6.80 19.10 7.77
N ALA A 131 -6.04 19.05 6.68
CA ALA A 131 -6.23 18.07 5.62
C ALA A 131 -5.98 16.65 6.13
N VAL A 132 -4.89 16.44 6.88
CA VAL A 132 -4.51 15.14 7.44
C VAL A 132 -5.51 14.67 8.50
N VAL A 133 -5.87 15.51 9.47
CA VAL A 133 -6.88 15.18 10.48
C VAL A 133 -8.20 14.77 9.85
N ALA A 134 -8.63 15.48 8.80
CA ALA A 134 -9.87 15.17 8.10
C ALA A 134 -9.79 13.86 7.28
N ALA A 135 -8.70 13.64 6.54
CA ALA A 135 -8.55 12.48 5.66
C ALA A 135 -8.36 11.16 6.45
N PHE A 136 -7.62 11.21 7.55
CA PHE A 136 -7.35 10.05 8.40
C PHE A 136 -8.40 9.84 9.51
N ASP A 137 -9.43 10.71 9.58
CA ASP A 137 -10.46 10.71 10.63
C ASP A 137 -9.84 10.69 12.04
N LEU A 138 -8.81 11.52 12.25
CA LEU A 138 -8.07 11.59 13.51
C LEU A 138 -8.89 12.33 14.58
N ASP A 139 -8.75 11.89 15.83
CA ASP A 139 -9.31 12.62 16.96
C ASP A 139 -8.45 13.88 17.24
N GLU A 140 -9.09 15.05 17.30
CA GLU A 140 -8.44 16.35 17.56
C GLU A 140 -7.87 16.48 18.99
N THR A 141 -8.09 15.51 19.88
CA THR A 141 -7.52 15.47 21.23
C THR A 141 -6.11 14.86 21.29
N TYR A 142 -5.34 14.92 20.20
CA TYR A 142 -3.93 14.54 20.19
C TYR A 142 -3.10 15.44 21.12
N ASP A 143 -2.04 14.88 21.71
CA ASP A 143 -1.03 15.65 22.44
C ASP A 143 -0.06 16.31 21.45
N GLU A 144 0.38 15.56 20.44
CA GLU A 144 1.33 16.00 19.41
C GLU A 144 0.92 15.41 18.05
N ILE A 145 1.10 16.18 16.98
CA ILE A 145 0.99 15.72 15.59
C ILE A 145 2.18 16.26 14.81
N ASP A 146 2.86 15.37 14.09
CA ASP A 146 3.95 15.66 13.16
C ASP A 146 3.59 15.10 11.78
N ILE A 147 3.85 15.88 10.74
CA ILE A 147 3.52 15.57 9.35
C ILE A 147 4.67 16.07 8.47
N ASP A 148 5.29 15.15 7.74
CA ASP A 148 6.32 15.45 6.74
C ASP A 148 5.88 14.96 5.36
N VAL A 149 6.04 15.80 4.34
CA VAL A 149 5.69 15.45 2.95
C VAL A 149 6.81 15.90 2.00
N GLU A 150 7.47 14.94 1.35
CA GLU A 150 8.44 15.20 0.28
C GLU A 150 7.77 15.08 -1.09
N PHE A 151 7.83 16.15 -1.88
CA PHE A 151 7.27 16.22 -3.23
C PHE A 151 8.23 15.69 -4.29
N PHE A 152 7.71 15.18 -5.41
CA PHE A 152 8.53 14.71 -6.55
C PHE A 152 9.44 15.80 -7.16
N ASN A 153 9.21 17.08 -6.84
CA ASN A 153 10.05 18.19 -7.27
C ASN A 153 11.16 18.55 -6.25
N ASN A 154 11.33 17.73 -5.21
CA ASN A 154 12.26 17.90 -4.09
C ASN A 154 11.96 19.12 -3.19
N GLU A 155 10.73 19.63 -3.22
CA GLU A 155 10.22 20.51 -2.17
C GLU A 155 9.64 19.66 -1.04
N GLU A 156 9.58 20.26 0.14
CA GLU A 156 9.18 19.61 1.38
C GLU A 156 8.30 20.58 2.16
N ILE A 157 7.23 20.07 2.74
CA ILE A 157 6.41 20.80 3.72
C ILE A 157 6.32 19.94 4.98
N GLU A 158 6.38 20.62 6.11
CA GLU A 158 6.36 20.01 7.44
C GLU A 158 5.33 20.76 8.29
N ALA A 159 4.64 20.06 9.19
CA ALA A 159 3.78 20.67 10.19
C ALA A 159 3.84 19.91 11.52
N GLU A 160 4.19 20.63 12.58
CA GLU A 160 4.29 20.12 13.95
C GLU A 160 3.36 20.95 14.86
N GLU A 161 2.46 20.29 15.58
CA GLU A 161 1.64 20.91 16.63
C GLU A 161 1.71 20.10 17.94
N ASP A 162 2.22 20.73 19.01
CA ASP A 162 2.17 20.19 20.39
C ASP A 162 1.14 21.00 21.21
N GLN A 163 0.06 20.35 21.65
CA GLN A 163 -1.03 20.98 22.42
C GLN A 163 -0.69 21.18 23.91
N ASN A 164 0.42 20.63 24.39
CA ASN A 164 0.85 20.71 25.78
C ASN A 164 1.90 21.82 26.05
N GLN A 165 2.31 22.62 25.05
CA GLN A 165 3.33 23.69 25.21
C GLN A 165 2.76 25.10 25.40
#